data_AF-A0A956BQ30-F1
#
_entry.id   AF-A0A956BQ30-F1
#
_cell.length_a   1.000
_cell.length_b   1.000
_cell.length_c   1.000
_cell.angle_alpha   90.00
_cell.angle_beta   90.00
_cell.angle_gamma   90.00
#
_symmetry.space_group_name_H-M   'P 1'
#
loop_
_entity.id
_entity.type
_entity.pdbx_description
1 polymer ?
#
loop_
_entity_poly.entity_id
_entity_poly.type
_entity_poly.pdbx_seq_one_letter_code
_entity_poly.pdbx_strand_id
1 'polypeptide(L)'
;AGRSLLANVPLDQATLAFLVDPGNEGTLGHRRWLLSSWVDGLEAGSTDQYACLELVDVDLDAEGPAFTAWPPPGEVPRELLETHGYTTDAVGWSIQSDRIDLSTARVVVRAGGRAHEVDVEVLAPGVGSASAVSFTVDRIPRASRYDVEVHGVPDPFGYTVSIVDCSPEGVW
;
A
#
# COMPACT_ATOMS: atom_id res chain seq x y z
N ALA A 1 19.01 9.16 -9.63
CA ALA A 1 18.39 7.86 -9.37
C ALA A 1 17.71 7.95 -8.02
N GLY A 2 16.39 7.92 -7.95
CA GLY A 2 15.69 8.16 -6.68
C GLY A 2 14.29 8.79 -6.78
N ARG A 3 13.70 8.86 -7.98
CA ARG A 3 12.31 9.30 -8.22
C ARG A 3 11.64 8.55 -9.38
N SER A 4 12.21 7.41 -9.77
CA SER A 4 11.72 6.61 -10.90
C SER A 4 11.36 5.23 -10.39
N LEU A 5 10.13 4.80 -10.61
CA LEU A 5 9.64 3.45 -10.36
C LEU A 5 9.82 2.65 -11.63
N LEU A 6 10.56 1.54 -11.57
CA LEU A 6 10.92 0.76 -12.76
C LEU A 6 10.30 -0.64 -12.67
N ALA A 7 9.67 -1.06 -13.75
CA ALA A 7 9.15 -2.42 -13.88
C ALA A 7 9.64 -3.05 -15.20
N ASN A 8 9.81 -4.36 -15.19
CA ASN A 8 10.12 -5.18 -16.37
C ASN A 8 8.85 -5.75 -17.03
N VAL A 9 7.78 -4.95 -17.01
CA VAL A 9 6.51 -5.19 -17.69
C VAL A 9 6.00 -3.86 -18.27
N PRO A 10 5.09 -3.86 -19.26
CA PRO A 10 4.51 -2.63 -19.78
C PRO A 10 3.67 -1.90 -18.71
N LEU A 11 3.41 -0.62 -18.95
CA LEU A 11 2.83 0.30 -17.95
C LEU A 11 1.45 -0.11 -17.42
N ASP A 12 0.62 -0.74 -18.27
CA ASP A 12 -0.70 -1.24 -17.91
C ASP A 12 -0.64 -2.32 -16.81
N GLN A 13 0.42 -3.12 -16.78
CA GLN A 13 0.69 -4.11 -15.74
C GLN A 13 1.55 -3.53 -14.60
N ALA A 14 2.46 -2.63 -14.93
CA ALA A 14 3.42 -2.05 -13.98
C ALA A 14 2.74 -1.30 -12.84
N THR A 15 1.62 -0.63 -13.09
CA THR A 15 0.89 0.13 -12.05
C THR A 15 0.47 -0.78 -10.88
N LEU A 16 -0.05 -1.98 -11.19
CA LEU A 16 -0.37 -2.98 -10.18
C LEU A 16 0.89 -3.55 -9.53
N ALA A 17 1.94 -3.78 -10.32
CA ALA A 17 3.23 -4.22 -9.78
C ALA A 17 3.82 -3.22 -8.78
N PHE A 18 3.70 -1.91 -9.01
CA PHE A 18 4.14 -0.87 -8.07
C PHE A 18 3.27 -0.81 -6.82
N LEU A 19 1.96 -1.05 -6.94
CA LEU A 19 1.05 -1.07 -5.79
C LEU A 19 1.20 -2.34 -4.95
N VAL A 20 1.38 -3.52 -5.54
CA VAL A 20 1.65 -4.74 -4.75
C VAL A 20 3.09 -4.74 -4.23
N ASP A 21 4.03 -4.25 -5.04
CA ASP A 21 5.47 -4.11 -4.76
C ASP A 21 6.22 -5.39 -4.34
N PRO A 22 6.06 -6.51 -5.07
CA PRO A 22 6.72 -7.76 -4.74
C PRO A 22 8.25 -7.65 -4.88
N GLY A 23 8.98 -8.25 -3.94
CA GLY A 23 10.45 -8.22 -3.90
C GLY A 23 11.04 -6.97 -3.23
N ASN A 24 10.20 -6.04 -2.76
CA ASN A 24 10.62 -4.85 -2.00
C ASN A 24 10.03 -4.84 -0.58
N GLU A 25 9.66 -5.99 -0.01
CA GLU A 25 8.89 -6.12 1.24
C GLU A 25 9.43 -5.28 2.41
N GLY A 26 10.75 -5.19 2.55
CA GLY A 26 11.40 -4.41 3.62
C GLY A 26 11.35 -2.88 3.45
N THR A 27 10.85 -2.38 2.31
CA THR A 27 10.68 -0.93 2.07
C THR A 27 9.30 -0.56 1.56
N LEU A 28 8.68 -1.41 0.73
CA LEU A 28 7.52 -1.13 -0.11
C LEU A 28 7.67 0.19 -0.87
N GLY A 29 8.88 0.43 -1.39
CA GLY A 29 9.29 1.73 -1.87
C GLY A 29 8.51 2.24 -3.07
N HIS A 30 8.18 1.39 -4.04
CA HIS A 30 7.42 1.83 -5.21
C HIS A 30 6.02 2.28 -4.81
N ARG A 31 5.35 1.45 -4.00
CA ARG A 31 4.01 1.73 -3.48
C ARG A 31 4.00 3.01 -2.67
N ARG A 32 4.95 3.16 -1.74
CA ARG A 32 4.98 4.29 -0.81
C ARG A 32 5.25 5.60 -1.53
N TRP A 33 6.15 5.62 -2.51
CA TRP A 33 6.37 6.78 -3.37
C TRP A 33 5.13 7.13 -4.19
N LEU A 34 4.51 6.14 -4.82
CA LEU A 34 3.30 6.37 -5.61
C LEU A 34 2.14 6.92 -4.77
N LEU A 35 2.03 6.52 -3.51
CA LEU A 35 0.99 6.94 -2.56
C LEU A 35 1.43 8.09 -1.63
N SER A 36 2.55 8.75 -1.94
CA SER A 36 3.06 9.86 -1.13
C SER A 36 2.20 11.11 -1.28
N SER A 37 1.98 11.81 -0.18
CA SER A 37 1.14 13.02 -0.18
C SER A 37 1.78 14.24 -0.83
N TRP A 38 3.09 14.19 -1.01
CA TRP A 38 3.91 15.22 -1.63
C TRP A 38 4.15 14.99 -3.14
N VAL A 39 3.54 13.98 -3.74
CA VAL A 39 3.62 13.74 -5.20
C VAL A 39 2.39 14.33 -5.86
N ASP A 40 2.59 15.39 -6.63
CA ASP A 40 1.55 16.11 -7.36
C ASP A 40 1.52 15.75 -8.86
N GLY A 41 2.57 15.11 -9.36
CA GLY A 41 2.73 14.85 -10.78
C GLY A 41 3.56 13.60 -11.06
N LEU A 42 3.08 12.81 -12.02
CA LEU A 42 3.72 11.61 -12.53
C LEU A 42 3.90 11.72 -14.04
N GLU A 43 5.09 11.41 -14.51
CA GLU A 43 5.34 11.12 -15.91
C GLU A 43 5.50 9.62 -16.12
N ALA A 44 4.99 9.13 -17.24
CA ALA A 44 5.00 7.71 -17.54
C ALA A 44 5.66 7.45 -18.90
N GLY A 45 6.59 6.50 -18.91
CA GLY A 45 7.19 5.94 -20.11
C GLY A 45 6.98 4.43 -20.14
N SER A 46 6.68 3.88 -21.32
CA SER A 46 6.51 2.44 -21.51
C SER A 46 7.15 1.98 -22.81
N THR A 47 7.71 0.78 -22.77
CA THR A 47 7.90 -0.08 -23.95
C THR A 47 6.92 -1.25 -23.86
N ASP A 48 7.09 -2.24 -24.74
CA ASP A 48 6.43 -3.56 -24.68
C ASP A 48 7.00 -4.50 -23.61
N GLN A 49 8.05 -4.08 -22.90
CA GLN A 49 8.76 -4.90 -21.91
C GLN A 49 9.12 -4.17 -20.61
N TYR A 50 9.05 -2.84 -20.60
CA TYR A 50 9.47 -2.04 -19.46
C TYR A 50 8.54 -0.87 -19.25
N ALA A 51 8.42 -0.44 -18.00
CA ALA A 51 7.73 0.78 -17.62
C ALA A 51 8.57 1.60 -16.65
N CYS A 52 8.43 2.91 -16.75
CA CYS A 52 8.99 3.90 -15.84
C CYS A 52 7.88 4.86 -15.43
N LEU A 53 7.68 5.02 -14.12
CA LEU A 53 6.95 6.16 -13.57
C LEU A 53 7.95 7.10 -12.90
N GLU A 54 8.04 8.34 -13.37
CA GLU A 54 8.88 9.37 -12.77
C GLU A 54 8.04 10.36 -11.96
N LEU A 55 8.44 10.61 -10.72
CA LEU A 55 7.84 11.64 -9.86
C LEU A 55 8.43 13.00 -10.27
N VAL A 56 7.64 13.85 -10.93
CA VAL A 56 8.14 15.11 -11.52
C VAL A 56 7.74 16.36 -10.74
N ASP A 57 6.54 16.37 -10.14
CA ASP A 57 6.06 17.47 -9.30
C ASP A 57 6.01 16.99 -7.85
N VAL A 58 7.04 17.35 -7.09
CA VAL A 58 7.21 16.93 -5.69
C VAL A 58 7.23 18.17 -4.80
N ASP A 59 6.22 18.29 -3.94
CA ASP A 59 6.15 19.31 -2.89
C ASP A 59 6.30 18.67 -1.51
N LEU A 60 7.53 18.63 -1.00
CA LEU A 60 7.84 18.04 0.31
C LEU A 60 7.19 18.78 1.48
N ASP A 61 6.67 19.99 1.26
CA ASP A 61 5.96 20.79 2.26
C ASP A 61 4.42 20.61 2.15
N ALA A 62 3.93 19.80 1.20
CA ALA A 62 2.52 19.55 0.99
C ALA A 62 1.83 19.00 2.26
N GLU A 63 0.69 19.59 2.61
CA GLU A 63 -0.11 19.09 3.71
C GLU A 63 -0.92 17.85 3.30
N GLY A 64 -0.36 16.68 3.58
CA GLY A 64 -1.03 15.39 3.37
C GLY A 64 -2.08 15.00 4.43
N PRO A 65 -2.74 13.84 4.23
CA PRO A 65 -3.56 13.22 5.27
C PRO A 65 -2.71 12.83 6.50
N ALA A 66 -3.36 12.56 7.62
CA ALA A 66 -2.66 12.08 8.83
C ALA A 66 -1.89 10.77 8.58
N PHE A 67 -2.42 9.90 7.73
CA PHE A 67 -1.75 8.71 7.23
C PHE A 67 -2.31 8.31 5.85
N THR A 68 -1.57 7.51 5.12
CA THR A 68 -2.01 6.80 3.91
C THR A 68 -1.86 5.31 4.13
N ALA A 69 -2.87 4.52 3.73
CA ALA A 69 -2.84 3.07 3.86
C ALA A 69 -3.02 2.39 2.50
N TRP A 70 -2.42 1.20 2.37
CA TRP A 70 -2.70 0.27 1.27
C TRP A 70 -2.93 -1.13 1.84
N PRO A 71 -4.10 -1.74 1.58
CA PRO A 71 -5.24 -1.19 0.86
C PRO A 71 -5.85 0.06 1.54
N PRO A 72 -6.45 0.99 0.78
CA PRO A 72 -6.98 2.23 1.33
C PRO A 72 -8.29 2.00 2.11
N PRO A 73 -8.69 2.95 2.97
CA PRO A 73 -10.02 2.92 3.59
C PRO A 73 -11.14 2.94 2.55
N GLY A 74 -12.15 2.08 2.72
CA GLY A 74 -13.31 1.99 1.84
C GLY A 74 -13.29 0.77 0.92
N GLU A 75 -13.99 0.89 -0.21
CA GLU A 75 -14.10 -0.19 -1.20
C GLU A 75 -12.83 -0.31 -2.03
N VAL A 76 -12.31 -1.52 -2.13
CA VAL A 76 -11.09 -1.84 -2.90
C VAL A 76 -11.38 -3.02 -3.82
N PRO A 77 -11.28 -2.84 -5.15
CA PRO A 77 -11.36 -3.94 -6.09
C PRO A 77 -10.30 -5.00 -5.79
N ARG A 78 -10.71 -6.27 -5.75
CA ARG A 78 -9.79 -7.40 -5.55
C ARG A 78 -8.67 -7.40 -6.58
N GLU A 79 -8.99 -7.03 -7.81
CA GLU A 79 -8.06 -6.99 -8.95
C GLU A 79 -6.90 -6.00 -8.74
N LEU A 80 -7.04 -5.01 -7.85
CA LEU A 80 -5.94 -4.10 -7.49
C LEU A 80 -4.95 -4.70 -6.49
N LEU A 81 -5.32 -5.80 -5.83
CA LEU A 81 -4.54 -6.38 -4.74
C LEU A 81 -3.65 -7.54 -5.20
N GLU A 82 -3.70 -7.91 -6.47
CA GLU A 82 -2.98 -9.06 -7.01
C GLU A 82 -2.27 -8.69 -8.31
N THR A 83 -1.06 -9.21 -8.51
CA THR A 83 -0.30 -9.00 -9.74
C THR A 83 0.74 -10.10 -9.93
N HIS A 84 0.87 -10.63 -11.15
CA HIS A 84 1.87 -11.66 -11.49
C HIS A 84 1.96 -12.84 -10.50
N GLY A 85 0.84 -13.24 -9.87
CA GLY A 85 0.80 -14.31 -8.87
C GLY A 85 1.17 -13.91 -7.44
N TYR A 86 1.50 -12.64 -7.22
CA TYR A 86 1.69 -12.02 -5.90
C TYR A 86 0.39 -11.37 -5.42
N THR A 87 0.23 -11.31 -4.11
CA THR A 87 -0.94 -10.68 -3.46
C THR A 87 -0.46 -9.67 -2.43
N THR A 88 -1.19 -8.56 -2.27
CA THR A 88 -0.94 -7.57 -1.23
C THR A 88 -1.04 -8.20 0.16
N ASP A 89 -1.91 -9.19 0.35
CA ASP A 89 -2.07 -9.90 1.62
C ASP A 89 -0.79 -10.62 2.07
N ALA A 90 -0.03 -11.17 1.11
CA ALA A 90 1.22 -11.91 1.37
C ALA A 90 2.47 -11.01 1.32
N VAL A 91 2.52 -10.05 0.40
CA VAL A 91 3.64 -9.09 0.29
C VAL A 91 3.61 -8.09 1.45
N GLY A 92 2.41 -7.72 1.90
CA GLY A 92 2.18 -6.85 3.05
C GLY A 92 1.22 -5.73 2.73
N TRP A 93 0.33 -5.47 3.67
CA TRP A 93 -0.40 -4.22 3.79
C TRP A 93 0.53 -3.17 4.39
N SER A 94 0.29 -1.89 4.12
CA SER A 94 1.17 -0.82 4.58
C SER A 94 0.40 0.39 5.09
N ILE A 95 0.94 1.03 6.11
CA ILE A 95 0.50 2.32 6.62
C ILE A 95 1.70 3.25 6.66
N GLN A 96 1.54 4.46 6.13
CA GLN A 96 2.59 5.46 6.11
C GLN A 96 2.12 6.83 6.56
N SER A 97 3.01 7.62 7.15
CA SER A 97 2.70 8.95 7.65
C SER A 97 3.95 9.85 7.71
N ASP A 98 3.74 11.13 7.41
CA ASP A 98 4.71 12.20 7.68
C ASP A 98 4.49 12.88 9.04
N ARG A 99 3.40 12.54 9.73
CA ARG A 99 2.92 13.22 10.95
C ARG A 99 2.89 12.32 12.18
N ILE A 100 2.85 11.01 11.98
CA ILE A 100 2.73 10.00 13.03
C ILE A 100 3.99 9.14 13.01
N ASP A 101 4.70 9.10 14.13
CA ASP A 101 5.76 8.11 14.34
C ASP A 101 5.12 6.73 14.56
N LEU A 102 5.39 5.79 13.65
CA LEU A 102 4.83 4.44 13.63
C LEU A 102 5.84 3.40 14.15
N SER A 103 7.00 3.83 14.66
CA SER A 103 8.07 2.92 15.12
C SER A 103 7.66 2.00 16.27
N THR A 104 6.63 2.37 17.03
CA THR A 104 6.06 1.58 18.12
C THR A 104 4.65 1.07 17.84
N ALA A 105 4.18 1.21 16.60
CA ALA A 105 2.82 0.84 16.22
C ALA A 105 2.58 -0.66 16.40
N ARG A 106 1.36 -0.99 16.84
CA ARG A 106 0.83 -2.36 16.86
C ARG A 106 -0.45 -2.38 16.06
N VAL A 107 -0.66 -3.44 15.28
CA VAL A 107 -1.83 -3.55 14.41
C VAL A 107 -2.68 -4.73 14.82
N VAL A 108 -3.98 -4.49 14.93
CA VAL A 108 -5.01 -5.53 15.10
C VAL A 108 -5.91 -5.48 13.88
N VAL A 109 -6.11 -6.63 13.24
CA VAL A 109 -7.00 -6.76 12.09
C VAL A 109 -8.20 -7.61 12.49
N ARG A 110 -9.40 -7.07 12.31
CA ARG A 110 -10.64 -7.83 12.48
C ARG A 110 -11.14 -8.32 11.13
N ALA A 111 -11.26 -9.64 10.99
CA ALA A 111 -11.84 -10.29 9.83
C ALA A 111 -12.99 -11.20 10.28
N GLY A 112 -14.16 -11.08 9.64
CA GLY A 112 -15.34 -11.87 10.02
C GLY A 112 -15.77 -11.69 11.49
N GLY A 113 -15.54 -10.50 12.06
CA GLY A 113 -15.86 -10.18 13.46
C GLY A 113 -14.86 -10.67 14.50
N ARG A 114 -13.82 -11.42 14.12
CA ARG A 114 -12.75 -11.89 15.02
C ARG A 114 -11.52 -11.01 14.90
N ALA A 115 -10.92 -10.63 16.03
CA ALA A 115 -9.65 -9.91 16.07
C ALA A 115 -8.46 -10.85 15.92
N HIS A 116 -7.47 -10.39 15.16
CA HIS A 116 -6.19 -11.04 14.92
C HIS A 116 -5.08 -10.02 15.13
N GLU A 117 -4.14 -10.31 16.01
CA GLU A 117 -2.89 -9.55 16.07
C GLU A 117 -2.00 -9.99 14.90
N VAL A 118 -1.37 -9.03 14.25
CA VAL A 118 -0.44 -9.27 13.14
C VAL A 118 0.95 -8.84 13.53
N ASP A 119 1.95 -9.50 12.95
CA ASP A 119 3.34 -9.08 13.08
C ASP A 119 3.53 -7.79 12.27
N VAL A 120 4.03 -6.74 12.94
CA VAL A 120 4.28 -5.43 12.35
C VAL A 120 5.77 -5.26 12.11
N GLU A 121 6.14 -4.92 10.87
CA GLU A 121 7.49 -4.56 10.49
C GLU A 121 7.59 -3.04 10.28
N VAL A 122 8.60 -2.41 10.90
CA VAL A 122 8.91 -1.00 10.66
C VAL A 122 9.73 -0.89 9.38
N LEU A 123 9.22 -0.14 8.41
CA LEU A 123 9.88 0.03 7.12
C LEU A 123 10.93 1.14 7.18
N ALA A 124 11.88 1.09 6.24
CA ALA A 124 12.90 2.14 6.13
C ALA A 124 12.27 3.55 6.03
N PRO A 125 12.75 4.52 6.84
CA PRO A 125 12.24 5.90 6.80
C PRO A 125 12.72 6.63 5.53
N GLY A 126 12.02 7.72 5.18
CA GLY A 126 12.41 8.58 4.05
C GLY A 126 12.09 8.01 2.67
N VAL A 127 11.33 6.92 2.60
CA VAL A 127 10.86 6.31 1.35
C VAL A 127 9.38 6.63 1.20
N GLY A 128 9.04 7.77 0.60
CA GLY A 128 7.65 8.18 0.37
C GLY A 128 7.00 8.86 1.58
N SER A 129 7.58 8.66 2.76
CA SER A 129 7.07 9.17 4.02
C SER A 129 8.16 9.16 5.09
N ALA A 130 8.00 9.99 6.11
CA ALA A 130 8.88 10.02 7.28
C ALA A 130 8.87 8.67 8.04
N SER A 131 7.70 8.04 8.16
CA SER A 131 7.49 6.82 8.93
C SER A 131 6.50 5.89 8.23
N ALA A 132 6.76 4.57 8.28
CA ALA A 132 5.83 3.57 7.75
C ALA A 132 6.01 2.21 8.42
N VAL A 133 4.95 1.41 8.35
CA VAL A 133 4.93 0.01 8.78
C VAL A 133 4.28 -0.87 7.72
N SER A 134 4.65 -2.15 7.69
CA SER A 134 3.95 -3.20 6.97
C SER A 134 3.50 -4.33 7.89
N PHE A 135 2.49 -5.07 7.45
CA PHE A 135 2.00 -6.29 8.10
C PHE A 135 1.28 -7.17 7.08
N THR A 136 1.33 -8.49 7.23
CA THR A 136 0.61 -9.42 6.34
C THR A 136 -0.71 -9.88 6.94
N VAL A 137 -1.67 -10.23 6.08
CA VAL A 137 -2.97 -10.77 6.47
C VAL A 137 -3.26 -12.13 5.83
N ASP A 138 -2.30 -12.71 5.12
CA ASP A 138 -2.37 -14.01 4.46
C ASP A 138 -2.65 -15.18 5.43
N ARG A 139 -2.25 -15.04 6.70
CA ARG A 139 -2.52 -16.01 7.78
C ARG A 139 -3.88 -15.82 8.47
N ILE A 140 -4.65 -14.80 8.11
CA ILE A 140 -5.99 -14.52 8.64
C ILE A 140 -7.04 -15.08 7.66
N PRO A 141 -8.19 -15.59 8.13
CA PRO A 141 -9.26 -16.00 7.24
C PRO A 141 -9.67 -14.89 6.26
N ARG A 142 -9.77 -15.23 4.96
CA ARG A 142 -10.24 -14.30 3.94
C ARG A 142 -11.63 -13.77 4.28
N ALA A 143 -11.81 -12.45 4.17
CA ALA A 143 -13.07 -11.76 4.40
C ALA A 143 -13.31 -10.71 3.31
N SER A 144 -14.57 -10.33 3.11
CA SER A 144 -14.92 -9.17 2.27
C SER A 144 -14.75 -7.84 3.00
N ARG A 145 -14.50 -7.87 4.32
CA ARG A 145 -14.31 -6.69 5.15
C ARG A 145 -13.27 -6.94 6.24
N TYR A 146 -12.37 -5.98 6.38
CA TYR A 146 -11.34 -5.92 7.41
C TYR A 146 -11.45 -4.60 8.16
N ASP A 147 -11.52 -4.64 9.49
CA ASP A 147 -11.37 -3.43 10.31
C ASP A 147 -9.96 -3.46 10.92
N VAL A 148 -9.14 -2.46 10.59
CA VAL A 148 -7.76 -2.32 11.03
C VAL A 148 -7.70 -1.30 12.16
N GLU A 149 -7.12 -1.68 13.29
CA GLU A 149 -6.89 -0.82 14.43
C GLU A 149 -5.39 -0.68 14.67
N VAL A 150 -4.90 0.55 14.79
CA VAL A 150 -3.50 0.90 15.05
C VAL A 150 -3.36 1.48 16.43
N HIS A 151 -2.54 0.83 17.25
CA HIS A 151 -2.27 1.17 18.64
C HIS A 151 -0.78 1.48 18.83
N GLY A 152 -0.39 1.91 20.03
CA GLY A 152 1.03 2.15 20.34
C GLY A 152 1.61 3.44 19.75
N VAL A 153 0.74 4.30 19.23
CA VAL A 153 1.02 5.68 18.80
C VAL A 153 0.28 6.67 19.73
N PRO A 154 0.64 7.96 19.77
CA PRO A 154 0.02 8.94 20.68
C PRO A 154 -1.50 9.01 20.58
N ASP A 155 -2.02 9.01 19.35
CA ASP A 155 -3.45 9.00 19.03
C ASP A 155 -3.79 7.75 18.21
N PRO A 156 -4.23 6.65 18.86
CA PRO A 156 -4.65 5.44 18.17
C PRO A 156 -5.75 5.72 17.14
N PHE A 157 -5.70 5.03 16.01
CA PHE A 157 -6.64 5.21 14.91
C PHE A 157 -7.04 3.87 14.29
N GLY A 158 -8.04 3.90 13.41
CA GLY A 158 -8.44 2.71 12.68
C GLY A 158 -9.13 3.07 11.37
N TYR A 159 -9.21 2.09 10.49
CA TYR A 159 -9.87 2.22 9.20
C TYR A 159 -10.45 0.87 8.76
N THR A 160 -11.43 0.93 7.86
CA THR A 160 -12.07 -0.27 7.29
C THR A 160 -11.66 -0.41 5.84
N VAL A 161 -11.33 -1.63 5.43
CA VAL A 161 -11.18 -2.04 4.03
C VAL A 161 -12.33 -2.99 3.67
N SER A 162 -13.01 -2.73 2.55
CA SER A 162 -14.04 -3.59 1.99
C SER A 162 -13.60 -4.08 0.63
N ILE A 163 -13.31 -5.38 0.50
CA ILE A 163 -12.90 -5.97 -0.76
C ILE A 163 -14.13 -6.25 -1.61
N VAL A 164 -14.17 -5.67 -2.80
CA VAL A 164 -15.24 -5.85 -3.79
C VAL A 164 -14.68 -6.51 -5.04
N ASP A 165 -15.50 -7.27 -5.74
CA ASP A 165 -15.12 -7.82 -7.06
C ASP A 165 -15.64 -6.85 -8.13
N CYS A 166 -14.77 -6.38 -9.03
CA CYS A 166 -15.16 -5.46 -10.09
C CYS A 166 -15.67 -6.17 -11.35
N SER A 167 -15.59 -7.49 -11.39
CA SER A 167 -16.16 -8.28 -12.47
C SER A 167 -17.69 -8.36 -12.32
N PRO A 168 -18.49 -7.92 -13.31
CA PRO A 168 -19.90 -8.28 -13.33
C PRO A 168 -20.00 -9.81 -13.41
N GLU A 169 -20.91 -10.41 -12.66
CA GLU A 169 -21.19 -11.84 -12.79
C GLU A 169 -21.46 -12.18 -14.27
N GLY A 170 -20.53 -12.87 -14.94
CA GLY A 170 -20.78 -13.56 -16.20
C GLY A 170 -20.48 -12.86 -17.52
N VAL A 171 -19.39 -12.10 -17.66
CA VAL A 171 -18.89 -11.73 -19.01
C VAL A 171 -17.40 -12.07 -19.13
N TRP A 172 -17.12 -13.12 -19.91
CA TRP A 172 -15.80 -13.51 -20.42
C TRP A 172 -15.69 -13.10 -21.89
#